data_AF-A0A229SMG2-F1
#
_entry.id   AF-A0A229SMG2-F1
#
_cell.length_a   1.000
_cell.length_b   1.000
_cell.length_c   1.000
_cell.angle_alpha   90.00
_cell.angle_beta   90.00
_cell.angle_gamma   90.00
#
_symmetry.space_group_name_H-M   'P 1'
#
loop_
_entity.id
_entity.type
_entity.pdbx_description
1 polymer ?
#
loop_
_entity_poly.entity_id
_entity_poly.type
_entity_poly.pdbx_seq_one_letter_code
_entity_poly.pdbx_strand_id
1 'polypeptide(L)'
;MEDITETILLQLKQLSRDTPEFSVALLENRLSHDEQVSFADRLVDAAETIRQRALNASGQVVEGGVVDDDVSESKTIGTSIGES
;
A
#
# COMPACT_ATOMS: atom_id res chain seq x y z
N MET A 1 6.50 -5.03 17.41
CA MET A 1 5.45 -4.86 16.38
C MET A 1 6.05 -4.60 14.99
N GLU A 2 7.37 -4.38 14.86
CA GLU A 2 8.05 -4.19 13.57
C GLU A 2 8.08 -5.45 12.68
N ASP A 3 8.09 -6.64 13.28
CA ASP A 3 8.28 -7.94 12.60
C ASP A 3 7.20 -8.28 11.54
N ILE A 4 5.92 -8.01 11.85
CA ILE A 4 4.80 -8.35 10.95
C ILE A 4 4.75 -7.44 9.71
N THR A 5 5.16 -6.18 9.85
CA THR A 5 5.15 -5.22 8.73
C THR A 5 6.29 -5.54 7.76
N GLU A 6 7.47 -5.88 8.27
CA GLU A 6 8.60 -6.35 7.45
C GLU A 6 8.26 -7.65 6.72
N THR A 7 7.63 -8.60 7.42
CA THR A 7 7.16 -9.85 6.82
C THR A 7 6.19 -9.61 5.65
N ILE A 8 5.21 -8.71 5.80
CA ILE A 8 4.27 -8.35 4.73
C ILE A 8 5.01 -7.74 3.54
N LEU A 9 5.95 -6.81 3.78
CA LEU A 9 6.71 -6.18 2.70
C LEU A 9 7.54 -7.21 1.93
N LEU A 10 8.14 -8.17 2.64
CA LEU A 10 8.91 -9.25 2.01
C LEU A 10 8.02 -10.17 1.17
N GLN A 11 6.87 -10.60 1.72
CA GLN A 11 5.90 -11.42 0.99
C GLN A 11 5.38 -10.72 -0.27
N LEU A 12 5.01 -9.44 -0.17
CA LEU A 12 4.53 -8.66 -1.31
C LEU A 12 5.62 -8.47 -2.38
N LYS A 13 6.88 -8.27 -1.97
CA LYS A 13 8.00 -8.14 -2.90
C LYS A 13 8.28 -9.45 -3.65
N GLN A 14 8.15 -10.60 -2.98
CA GLN A 14 8.28 -11.90 -3.62
C GLN A 14 7.12 -12.16 -4.59
N LEU A 15 5.89 -11.90 -4.15
CA LEU A 15 4.71 -12.04 -5.01
C LEU A 15 4.78 -11.14 -6.24
N SER A 16 5.20 -9.88 -6.09
CA SER A 16 5.32 -8.96 -7.23
C SER A 16 6.39 -9.38 -8.23
N ARG A 17 7.47 -10.00 -7.74
CA ARG A 17 8.52 -10.58 -8.59
C ARG A 17 8.02 -11.82 -9.36
N ASP A 18 7.27 -12.69 -8.70
CA ASP A 18 6.90 -13.99 -9.25
C ASP A 18 5.63 -13.93 -10.11
N THR A 19 4.73 -12.96 -9.86
CA THR A 19 3.44 -12.82 -10.56
C THR A 19 3.57 -12.75 -12.09
N PRO A 20 4.51 -11.99 -12.68
CA PRO A 20 4.65 -11.95 -14.14
C PRO A 20 5.02 -13.32 -14.74
N GLU A 21 5.97 -14.01 -14.12
CA GLU A 21 6.42 -15.33 -14.58
C GLU A 21 5.31 -16.38 -14.44
N PHE A 22 4.62 -16.38 -13.29
CA PHE A 22 3.44 -17.20 -13.08
C PHE A 22 2.35 -16.94 -14.14
N SER A 23 2.07 -15.67 -14.43
CA SER A 23 1.03 -15.29 -15.40
C SER A 23 1.36 -15.77 -16.81
N VAL A 24 2.62 -15.63 -17.24
CA VAL A 24 3.08 -16.15 -18.54
C VAL A 24 2.97 -17.67 -18.57
N ALA A 25 3.47 -18.37 -17.54
CA ALA A 25 3.44 -19.82 -17.49
C ALA A 25 2.01 -20.38 -17.44
N LEU A 26 1.07 -19.67 -16.79
CA LEU A 26 -0.35 -20.02 -16.76
C LEU A 26 -0.99 -19.88 -18.16
N LEU A 27 -0.75 -18.75 -18.84
CA LEU A 27 -1.30 -18.51 -20.18
C LEU A 27 -0.72 -19.47 -21.23
N GLU A 28 0.53 -19.87 -21.07
CA GLU A 28 1.19 -20.88 -21.90
C GLU A 28 0.81 -22.32 -21.52
N ASN A 29 -0.02 -22.52 -20.49
CA ASN A 29 -0.41 -23.83 -19.96
C ASN A 29 0.80 -24.71 -19.60
N ARG A 30 1.84 -24.09 -19.05
CA ARG A 30 3.11 -24.72 -18.66
C ARG A 30 3.21 -25.04 -17.16
N LEU A 31 2.19 -24.66 -16.39
CA LEU A 31 2.09 -24.96 -14.96
C LEU A 31 1.26 -26.22 -14.74
N SER A 32 1.80 -27.13 -13.94
CA SER A 32 1.02 -28.22 -13.35
C SER A 32 -0.08 -27.69 -12.42
N HIS A 33 -1.06 -28.54 -12.11
CA HIS A 33 -2.10 -28.18 -11.15
C HIS A 33 -1.52 -27.83 -9.77
N ASP A 34 -0.53 -28.60 -9.30
CA ASP A 34 0.10 -28.39 -8.00
C ASP A 34 0.84 -27.04 -7.94
N GLU A 35 1.47 -26.61 -9.03
CA GLU A 35 2.12 -25.28 -9.11
C GLU A 35 1.09 -24.14 -9.08
N GLN A 36 -0.07 -24.33 -9.72
CA GLN A 36 -1.16 -23.35 -9.67
C GLN A 36 -1.74 -23.23 -8.26
N VAL A 37 -1.96 -24.36 -7.58
CA VAL A 37 -2.46 -24.41 -6.20
C VAL A 37 -1.44 -23.78 -5.25
N SER A 38 -0.17 -24.13 -5.36
CA SER A 38 0.90 -23.58 -4.51
C SER A 38 1.02 -22.05 -4.62
N PHE A 39 0.87 -21.49 -5.82
CA PHE A 39 0.86 -20.04 -6.00
C PHE A 39 -0.39 -19.40 -5.37
N ALA A 40 -1.56 -20.04 -5.48
CA ALA A 40 -2.78 -19.57 -4.83
C ALA A 40 -2.66 -19.58 -3.30
N ASP A 41 -2.09 -20.63 -2.71
CA ASP A 41 -1.87 -20.73 -1.27
C ASP A 41 -0.98 -19.58 -0.77
N ARG A 42 0.11 -19.26 -1.49
CA ARG A 42 0.97 -18.12 -1.18
C ARG A 42 0.23 -16.78 -1.19
N LEU A 43 -0.73 -16.60 -2.10
CA LEU A 43 -1.55 -15.38 -2.13
C LEU A 43 -2.48 -15.30 -0.92
N VAL A 44 -3.08 -16.43 -0.53
CA VAL A 44 -3.95 -16.52 0.66
C VAL A 44 -3.16 -16.20 1.92
N ASP A 45 -1.96 -16.78 2.08
CA ASP A 45 -1.11 -16.55 3.25
C ASP A 45 -0.70 -15.07 3.40
N ALA A 46 -0.34 -14.42 2.29
CA ALA A 46 -0.01 -13.00 2.29
C ALA A 46 -1.24 -12.15 2.64
N ALA A 47 -2.40 -12.47 2.08
CA ALA A 47 -3.65 -11.78 2.38
C ALA A 47 -4.05 -11.93 3.86
N GLU A 48 -3.89 -13.13 4.43
CA GLU A 48 -4.15 -13.36 5.84
C GLU A 48 -3.19 -12.58 6.74
N THR A 49 -1.90 -12.56 6.41
CA THR A 49 -0.91 -11.79 7.16
C THR A 49 -1.25 -10.29 7.16
N ILE A 50 -1.65 -9.74 6.01
CA ILE A 50 -2.12 -8.35 5.88
C ILE A 50 -3.37 -8.11 6.72
N ARG A 51 -4.35 -9.03 6.66
CA ARG A 51 -5.59 -8.95 7.46
C ARG A 51 -5.29 -8.92 8.96
N GLN A 52 -4.40 -9.78 9.44
CA GLN A 52 -3.99 -9.82 10.84
C GLN A 52 -3.35 -8.51 11.27
N ARG A 53 -2.43 -7.95 10.46
CA ARG A 53 -1.86 -6.62 10.73
C ARG A 53 -2.94 -5.55 10.80
N ALA A 54 -3.88 -5.53 9.85
CA ALA A 54 -4.95 -4.54 9.82
C ALA A 54 -5.82 -4.59 11.08
N LEU A 55 -6.25 -5.80 11.49
CA LEU A 55 -7.03 -6.00 12.71
C LEU A 55 -6.28 -5.56 13.98
N ASN A 56 -4.97 -5.85 14.04
CA ASN A 56 -4.12 -5.43 15.16
C ASN A 56 -3.83 -3.92 15.17
N ALA A 57 -3.79 -3.28 14.00
CA ALA A 57 -3.55 -1.83 13.87
C ALA A 57 -4.79 -0.98 14.14
N SER A 58 -6.01 -1.52 13.95
CA SER A 58 -7.28 -0.81 14.18
C SER A 58 -7.51 -0.38 15.65
N GLY A 59 -6.67 -0.81 16.60
CA GLY A 59 -6.66 -0.30 17.98
C GLY A 59 -5.82 0.97 18.20
N GLN A 60 -5.11 1.46 17.18
CA GLN A 60 -4.16 2.57 17.29
C GLN A 60 -4.67 3.80 16.51
N VAL A 61 -5.80 4.35 16.91
CA VAL A 61 -6.18 5.73 16.55
C VAL A 61 -5.40 6.68 17.45
N VAL A 62 -4.36 7.31 16.90
CA VAL A 62 -3.80 8.51 17.52
C VAL A 62 -4.75 9.64 17.15
N GLU A 63 -5.55 10.08 18.11
CA GLU A 63 -6.39 11.28 18.00
C GLU A 63 -5.47 12.50 17.84
N GLY A 64 -5.03 12.75 16.60
CA GLY A 64 -4.33 13.95 16.21
C GLY A 64 -5.35 15.03 15.93
N GLY A 65 -5.55 15.94 16.89
CA GLY A 65 -6.30 17.17 16.67
C GLY A 65 -5.71 17.93 15.49
N VAL A 66 -6.56 18.25 14.51
CA VAL A 66 -6.21 19.19 13.44
C VAL A 66 -6.01 20.56 14.08
N VAL A 67 -4.76 21.01 14.14
CA VAL A 67 -4.46 22.42 14.38
C VAL A 67 -4.58 23.07 13.00
N ASP A 68 -5.66 23.81 12.78
CA ASP A 68 -5.74 24.75 11.66
C ASP A 68 -4.61 25.77 11.84
N ASP A 69 -3.54 25.60 11.08
CA ASP A 69 -2.53 26.65 10.88
C ASP A 69 -3.17 27.68 9.93
N ASP A 70 -3.92 28.62 10.52
CA ASP A 70 -4.40 29.82 9.86
C ASP A 70 -3.16 30.61 9.39
N VAL A 71 -2.72 30.32 8.16
CA VAL A 71 -1.80 31.18 7.42
C VAL A 71 -2.52 32.50 7.22
N SER A 72 -2.26 33.42 8.15
CA SER A 72 -2.60 34.82 8.00
C SER A 72 -1.92 35.36 6.73
N GLU A 73 -2.70 35.46 5.65
CA GLU A 73 -2.34 36.15 4.43
C GLU A 73 -1.82 37.54 4.78
N SER A 74 -0.50 37.73 4.59
CA SER A 74 0.11 39.04 4.67
C SER A 74 -0.47 39.91 3.56
N LYS A 75 -1.37 40.80 3.98
CA LYS A 75 -1.96 41.92 3.24
C LYS A 75 -0.87 42.73 2.53
N THR A 76 -0.61 42.40 1.26
CA THR A 76 0.21 43.23 0.39
C THR A 76 -0.60 44.45 -0.04
N ILE A 77 -0.09 45.61 0.34
CA ILE A 77 -0.65 46.94 0.07
C ILE A 77 -0.68 47.17 -1.45
N GLY A 78 -1.80 47.72 -1.93
CA GLY A 78 -2.07 47.92 -3.34
C GLY A 78 -1.11 48.89 -4.03
N THR A 79 -0.93 48.68 -5.33
CA THR A 79 -0.65 49.74 -6.30
C THR A 79 -1.29 49.31 -7.62
N SER A 80 -2.24 50.12 -8.07
CA SER A 80 -3.04 49.92 -9.28
C SER A 80 -2.16 49.93 -10.53
N ILE A 81 -2.30 48.94 -11.41
CA ILE A 81 -1.88 49.02 -12.81
C ILE A 81 -3.14 49.31 -13.62
N GLY A 82 -3.33 50.58 -13.96
CA GLY A 82 -4.36 51.04 -14.89
C GLY A 82 -3.68 51.56 -16.16
N GLU A 83 -4.19 51.08 -17.30
CA GLU A 83 -3.77 51.39 -18.67
C GLU A 83 -3.93 52.87 -19.05
N SER A 84 -2.99 53.40 -19.82
CA SER A 84 -3.19 54.30 -20.99
C SER A 84 -1.88 54.47 -21.74
#